data_AF-A0A7V9RT62-F1
#
_entry.id   AF-A0A7V9RT62-F1
#
_cell.length_a   1.000
_cell.length_b   1.000
_cell.length_c   1.000
_cell.angle_alpha   90.00
_cell.angle_beta   90.00
_cell.angle_gamma   90.00
#
_symmetry.space_group_name_H-M   'P 1'
#
loop_
_entity.id
_entity.type
_entity.pdbx_description
1 polymer ?
#
loop_
_entity_poly.entity_id
_entity_poly.type
_entity_poly.pdbx_seq_one_letter_code
_entity_poly.pdbx_strand_id
1 'polypeptide(L)'
;MEQIIALLTLILLEVVLGLDNVIFISIVAARLPVHQQKKARRLGLILAMVMRLVLLTVISLILKLQGDLFTVFSMGISGKDLILIAGGLFLLYKSSTEIHHKMEGEDGDTSKKIKANTFADVIGQILILDLVFSVDSIITAVGMVDELWIMYAAVVVSVGVMLFASEPISKFVNNHPAFK
;
A
#
# COMPACT_ATOMS: atom_id res chain seq x y z
N MET A 1 -21.62 1.86 -21.54
CA MET A 1 -22.03 2.68 -20.37
C MET A 1 -21.57 2.02 -19.08
N GLU A 2 -21.71 0.70 -18.95
CA GLU A 2 -21.30 -0.08 -17.77
C GLU A 2 -19.84 0.13 -17.36
N GLN A 3 -18.88 0.12 -18.30
CA GLN A 3 -17.46 0.34 -18.00
C GLN A 3 -17.16 1.74 -17.42
N ILE A 4 -17.89 2.76 -17.84
CA ILE A 4 -17.72 4.13 -17.32
C ILE A 4 -18.25 4.20 -15.89
N ILE A 5 -19.39 3.54 -15.62
CA ILE A 5 -19.96 3.45 -14.28
C ILE A 5 -19.01 2.68 -13.36
N ALA A 6 -18.50 1.54 -13.81
CA ALA A 6 -17.52 0.75 -13.07
C ALA A 6 -16.26 1.55 -12.75
N LEU A 7 -15.70 2.29 -13.73
CA LEU A 7 -14.56 3.18 -13.53
C LEU A 7 -14.85 4.27 -12.49
N LEU A 8 -16.00 4.95 -12.59
CA LEU A 8 -16.37 6.01 -11.66
C LEU A 8 -16.58 5.48 -10.24
N THR A 9 -17.26 4.33 -10.10
CA THR A 9 -17.43 3.66 -8.80
C THR A 9 -16.09 3.26 -8.22
N LEU A 10 -15.19 2.71 -9.05
CA LEU A 10 -13.87 2.30 -8.58
C LEU A 10 -13.01 3.48 -8.16
N ILE A 11 -13.02 4.58 -8.93
CA ILE A 11 -12.37 5.83 -8.52
C ILE A 11 -12.92 6.34 -7.19
N LEU A 12 -14.24 6.31 -7.00
CA LEU A 12 -14.85 6.74 -5.74
C LEU A 12 -14.39 5.87 -4.56
N LEU A 13 -14.45 4.55 -4.69
CA LEU A 13 -14.00 3.63 -3.65
C LEU A 13 -12.51 3.81 -3.36
N GLU A 14 -11.68 3.91 -4.40
CA GLU A 14 -10.26 4.18 -4.29
C GLU A 14 -9.95 5.49 -3.56
N VAL A 15 -10.70 6.56 -3.82
CA VAL A 15 -10.51 7.86 -3.16
C VAL A 15 -10.96 7.80 -1.70
N VAL A 16 -12.08 7.14 -1.42
CA VAL A 16 -12.60 6.98 -0.04
C VAL A 16 -11.65 6.13 0.79
N LEU A 17 -11.20 4.99 0.27
CA LEU A 17 -10.24 4.11 0.94
C LEU A 17 -8.83 4.73 0.99
N GLY A 18 -8.44 5.47 -0.05
CA GLY A 18 -7.14 6.13 -0.16
C GLY A 18 -6.97 7.37 0.72
N LEU A 19 -8.06 7.91 1.27
CA LEU A 19 -8.03 9.02 2.22
C LEU A 19 -7.20 8.67 3.46
N ASP A 20 -7.34 7.46 3.98
CA ASP A 20 -6.57 6.96 5.11
C ASP A 20 -5.07 6.92 4.78
N ASN A 21 -4.71 6.51 3.56
CA ASN A 21 -3.33 6.50 3.08
C ASN A 21 -2.74 7.92 3.02
N VAL A 22 -3.49 8.91 2.57
CA VAL A 22 -3.03 10.32 2.52
C VAL A 22 -2.88 10.91 3.92
N ILE A 23 -3.81 10.61 4.83
CA ILE A 23 -3.73 11.03 6.23
C ILE A 23 -2.46 10.43 6.85
N PHE A 24 -2.25 9.13 6.67
CA PHE A 24 -1.09 8.43 7.19
C PHE A 24 0.23 9.00 6.63
N ILE A 25 0.32 9.19 5.31
CA ILE A 25 1.47 9.84 4.66
C ILE A 25 1.71 11.24 5.24
N SER A 26 0.64 12.00 5.51
CA SER A 26 0.74 13.33 6.09
C SER A 26 1.27 13.31 7.52
N ILE A 27 0.85 12.34 8.34
CA ILE A 27 1.34 12.15 9.71
C ILE A 27 2.83 11.77 9.72
N VAL A 28 3.25 10.82 8.88
CA VAL A 28 4.66 10.42 8.82
C VAL A 28 5.53 11.54 8.25
N ALA A 29 5.08 12.22 7.19
CA ALA A 29 5.80 13.36 6.63
C ALA A 29 5.91 14.53 7.61
N ALA A 30 4.96 14.72 8.53
CA ALA A 30 5.01 15.76 9.55
C ALA A 30 6.17 15.61 10.54
N ARG A 31 6.81 14.43 10.58
CA ARG A 31 8.04 14.20 11.36
C ARG A 31 9.23 14.93 10.76
N LEU A 32 9.26 15.18 9.45
CA LEU A 32 10.36 15.90 8.78
C LEU A 32 10.32 17.42 9.02
N PRO A 33 11.44 18.13 8.84
CA PRO A 33 11.46 19.59 8.82
C PRO A 33 10.44 20.16 7.82
N VAL A 34 9.78 21.27 8.17
CA VAL A 34 8.65 21.86 7.41
C VAL A 34 8.94 22.02 5.91
N HIS A 35 10.18 22.39 5.55
CA HIS A 35 10.61 22.56 4.16
C HIS A 35 10.65 21.26 3.34
N GLN A 36 10.76 20.10 3.99
CA GLN A 36 10.83 18.78 3.34
C GLN A 36 9.47 18.07 3.30
N GLN A 37 8.54 18.40 4.19
CA GLN A 37 7.26 17.67 4.34
C GLN A 37 6.48 17.61 3.02
N LYS A 38 6.35 18.74 2.31
CA LYS A 38 5.65 18.80 1.01
C LYS A 38 6.31 17.91 -0.05
N LYS A 39 7.64 17.89 -0.08
CA LYS A 39 8.40 17.03 -1.00
C LYS A 39 8.24 15.56 -0.63
N ALA A 40 8.28 15.22 0.65
CA ALA A 40 8.09 13.87 1.16
C ALA A 40 6.70 13.33 0.85
N ARG A 41 5.64 14.12 1.06
CA ARG A 41 4.26 13.72 0.71
C ARG A 41 4.11 13.46 -0.79
N ARG A 42 4.56 14.39 -1.64
CA ARG A 42 4.44 14.25 -3.11
C ARG A 42 5.24 13.06 -3.63
N LEU A 43 6.50 12.94 -3.20
CA LEU A 43 7.35 11.83 -3.62
C LEU A 43 6.81 10.50 -3.08
N GLY A 44 6.39 10.47 -1.83
CA GLY A 44 5.76 9.32 -1.20
C GLY A 44 4.52 8.85 -1.96
N LEU A 45 3.60 9.76 -2.30
CA LEU A 45 2.38 9.45 -3.08
C LEU A 45 2.69 8.94 -4.49
N ILE A 46 3.67 9.54 -5.18
CA ILE A 46 4.07 9.09 -6.51
C ILE A 46 4.71 7.69 -6.44
N LEU A 47 5.61 7.46 -5.48
CA LEU A 47 6.25 6.17 -5.32
C LEU A 47 5.25 5.09 -4.86
N ALA A 48 4.32 5.44 -3.98
CA ALA A 48 3.19 4.59 -3.57
C ALA A 48 2.34 4.19 -4.79
N MET A 49 1.97 5.14 -5.65
CA MET A 49 1.26 4.83 -6.89
C MET A 49 2.02 3.84 -7.76
N VAL A 50 3.32 4.07 -7.99
CA VAL A 50 4.14 3.15 -8.78
C VAL A 50 4.15 1.76 -8.16
N MET A 51 4.36 1.67 -6.85
CA MET A 51 4.29 0.39 -6.12
C MET A 51 2.94 -0.29 -6.27
N ARG A 52 1.85 0.46 -6.21
CA ARG A 52 0.48 -0.03 -6.38
C ARG A 52 0.22 -0.56 -7.79
N LEU A 53 0.72 0.13 -8.82
CA LEU A 53 0.65 -0.35 -10.21
C LEU A 53 1.48 -1.61 -10.42
N VAL A 54 2.66 -1.70 -9.80
CA VAL A 54 3.49 -2.92 -9.81
C VAL A 54 2.75 -4.06 -9.11
N LEU A 55 2.18 -3.84 -7.93
CA LEU A 55 1.43 -4.83 -7.19
C LEU A 55 0.18 -5.28 -7.96
N LEU A 56 -0.56 -4.35 -8.57
CA LEU A 56 -1.68 -4.64 -9.46
C LEU A 56 -1.23 -5.48 -10.67
N THR A 57 -0.06 -5.20 -11.25
CA THR A 57 0.50 -6.00 -12.35
C THR A 57 0.81 -7.42 -11.90
N VAL A 58 1.49 -7.56 -10.76
CA VAL A 58 1.78 -8.87 -10.16
C VAL A 58 0.48 -9.65 -9.94
N ILE A 59 -0.52 -9.05 -9.29
CA ILE A 59 -1.83 -9.67 -9.05
C ILE A 59 -2.54 -10.00 -10.37
N SER A 60 -2.51 -9.09 -11.35
CA SER A 60 -3.12 -9.31 -12.67
C SER A 60 -2.49 -10.50 -13.40
N LEU A 61 -1.17 -10.67 -13.30
CA LEU A 61 -0.46 -11.83 -13.86
C LEU A 61 -0.90 -13.12 -13.18
N ILE A 62 -1.05 -13.10 -11.86
CA ILE A 62 -1.52 -14.23 -11.07
C ILE A 62 -2.94 -14.64 -11.47
N LEU A 63 -3.84 -13.66 -11.65
CA LEU A 63 -5.22 -13.91 -12.06
C LEU A 63 -5.30 -14.36 -13.52
N LYS A 64 -4.44 -13.87 -14.41
CA LYS A 64 -4.32 -14.39 -15.78
C LYS A 64 -3.80 -15.82 -15.83
N LEU A 65 -3.11 -16.27 -14.78
CA LEU A 65 -2.73 -17.66 -14.58
C LEU A 65 -3.91 -18.54 -14.09
N GLN A 66 -5.16 -18.06 -14.09
CA GLN A 66 -6.40 -18.85 -13.84
C GLN A 66 -6.78 -19.80 -15.00
N GLY A 67 -5.80 -20.40 -15.66
CA GLY A 67 -5.97 -21.78 -16.11
C GLY A 67 -5.59 -22.70 -14.93
N ASP A 68 -6.17 -23.89 -14.82
CA ASP A 68 -5.67 -24.89 -13.88
C ASP A 68 -4.17 -25.13 -14.18
N LEU A 69 -3.27 -24.60 -13.35
CA LEU A 69 -1.82 -24.73 -13.57
C LEU A 69 -1.42 -26.20 -13.47
N PHE A 70 -2.02 -26.92 -12.52
CA PHE A 70 -2.00 -28.37 -12.38
C PHE A 70 -3.29 -28.85 -11.69
N THR A 71 -3.86 -29.97 -12.16
CA THR A 71 -4.92 -30.70 -11.47
C THR A 71 -4.29 -31.80 -10.61
N VAL A 72 -4.53 -31.76 -9.30
CA VAL A 72 -4.11 -32.80 -8.36
C VAL A 72 -5.35 -33.27 -7.61
N PHE A 73 -5.65 -34.57 -7.63
CA PHE A 73 -6.85 -35.15 -7.00
C PHE A 73 -8.19 -34.46 -7.37
N SER A 74 -8.33 -34.02 -8.63
CA SER A 74 -9.54 -33.34 -9.13
C SER A 74 -9.85 -31.98 -8.50
N MET A 75 -8.90 -31.40 -7.75
CA MET A 75 -8.92 -30.00 -7.33
C MET A 75 -7.94 -29.21 -8.21
N GLY A 76 -8.45 -28.19 -8.90
CA GLY A 76 -7.64 -27.22 -9.63
C GLY A 76 -6.92 -26.32 -8.63
N ILE A 77 -5.59 -26.36 -8.60
CA ILE A 77 -4.80 -25.42 -7.80
C ILE A 77 -4.54 -24.20 -8.68
N SER A 78 -5.15 -23.08 -8.32
CA SER A 78 -5.00 -21.83 -9.05
C SER A 78 -3.72 -21.11 -8.64
N GLY A 79 -3.22 -20.21 -9.51
CA GLY A 79 -2.10 -19.33 -9.15
C GLY A 79 -2.38 -18.50 -7.89
N LYS A 80 -3.65 -18.18 -7.62
CA LYS A 80 -4.10 -17.49 -6.40
C LYS A 80 -3.81 -18.32 -5.14
N ASP A 81 -4.02 -19.63 -5.18
CA ASP A 81 -3.82 -20.52 -4.03
C ASP A 81 -2.34 -20.64 -3.68
N LEU A 82 -1.48 -20.74 -4.69
CA LEU A 82 -0.02 -20.77 -4.51
C LEU A 82 0.53 -19.50 -3.86
N ILE A 83 -0.04 -18.34 -4.19
CA ILE A 83 0.38 -17.07 -3.60
C ILE A 83 -0.21 -16.81 -2.23
N LEU A 84 -1.43 -17.27 -1.96
CA LEU A 84 -1.95 -17.29 -0.58
C LEU A 84 -1.06 -18.16 0.32
N ILE A 85 -0.63 -19.32 -0.18
CA ILE A 85 0.28 -20.21 0.54
C ILE A 85 1.67 -19.56 0.71
N ALA A 86 2.24 -19.03 -0.36
CA ALA A 86 3.57 -18.41 -0.31
C ALA A 86 3.58 -17.13 0.55
N GLY A 87 2.58 -16.27 0.41
CA GLY A 87 2.39 -15.07 1.21
C GLY A 87 2.13 -15.40 2.69
N GLY A 88 1.30 -16.41 2.97
CA GLY A 88 1.06 -16.91 4.33
C GLY A 88 2.32 -17.46 4.98
N LEU A 89 3.11 -18.26 4.26
CA LEU A 89 4.40 -18.79 4.73
C LEU A 89 5.43 -17.69 4.95
N PHE A 90 5.49 -16.68 4.07
CA PHE A 90 6.35 -15.53 4.24
C PHE A 90 6.00 -14.72 5.50
N LEU A 91 4.71 -14.50 5.76
CA LEU A 91 4.25 -13.83 6.98
C LEU A 91 4.57 -14.65 8.23
N LEU A 92 4.33 -15.96 8.22
CA LEU A 92 4.69 -16.84 9.33
C LEU A 92 6.18 -16.83 9.62
N TYR A 93 7.03 -16.90 8.59
CA TYR A 93 8.48 -16.80 8.74
C TYR A 93 8.90 -15.46 9.34
N LYS A 94 8.37 -14.34 8.83
CA LYS A 94 8.66 -13.00 9.32
C LYS A 94 8.22 -12.81 10.77
N SER A 95 6.99 -13.22 11.11
CA SER A 95 6.47 -13.18 12.47
C SER A 95 7.29 -14.05 13.41
N SER A 96 7.68 -15.26 13.00
CA SER A 96 8.53 -16.15 13.80
C SER A 96 9.93 -15.56 14.02
N THR A 97 10.53 -14.96 12.98
CA THR A 97 11.85 -14.32 13.08
C THR A 97 11.79 -13.06 13.96
N GLU A 98 10.71 -12.28 13.90
CA GLU A 98 10.52 -11.10 14.75
C GLU A 98 10.27 -11.48 16.21
N ILE A 99 9.53 -12.57 16.46
CA ILE A 99 9.34 -13.11 17.81
C ILE A 99 10.67 -13.66 18.35
N HIS A 100 11.45 -14.37 17.53
CA HIS A 100 12.76 -14.90 17.90
C HIS A 100 13.74 -13.78 18.26
N HIS A 101 13.80 -12.72 17.45
CA HIS A 101 14.59 -11.53 17.74
C HIS A 101 14.12 -10.73 18.96
N LYS A 102 12.86 -10.85 19.39
CA LYS A 102 12.36 -10.23 20.62
C LYS A 102 12.57 -11.10 21.87
N MET A 103 12.88 -12.39 21.69
CA MET A 103 13.04 -13.35 22.79
C MET A 103 14.50 -13.62 23.17
N GLU A 104 15.45 -13.38 22.26
CA GLU A 104 16.89 -13.34 22.59
C GLU A 104 17.28 -11.96 23.12
N GLY A 105 17.07 -11.72 24.41
CA GLY A 105 17.61 -10.54 25.08
C GLY A 105 19.13 -10.69 25.32
N GLU A 106 19.94 -9.74 24.82
CA GLU A 106 20.77 -8.81 25.63
C GLU A 106 21.81 -8.08 24.76
N ASP A 107 21.79 -6.74 24.90
CA ASP A 107 22.93 -5.84 25.07
C ASP A 107 24.14 -5.94 24.12
N GLY A 108 23.98 -5.26 22.99
CA GLY A 108 25.08 -4.64 22.26
C GLY A 108 24.68 -3.23 21.86
N ASP A 109 25.31 -2.23 22.48
CA ASP A 109 25.12 -0.79 22.34
C ASP A 109 25.03 -0.29 20.89
N THR A 110 23.86 -0.49 20.28
CA THR A 110 23.39 0.37 19.21
C THR A 110 22.19 1.14 19.75
N SER A 111 22.47 1.93 20.78
CA SER A 111 21.85 3.26 20.91
C SER A 111 22.22 4.13 19.69
N LYS A 112 21.93 3.66 18.47
CA LYS A 112 21.39 4.58 17.49
C LYS A 112 20.02 4.89 18.03
N LYS A 113 19.95 5.92 18.86
CA LYS A 113 18.85 6.86 18.86
C LYS A 113 18.21 6.79 17.48
N ILE A 114 17.07 6.12 17.35
CA ILE A 114 16.15 6.40 16.26
C ILE A 114 15.55 7.77 16.65
N LYS A 115 16.41 8.80 16.65
CA LYS A 115 16.00 10.13 16.30
C LYS A 115 15.55 9.95 14.86
N ALA A 116 14.24 9.74 14.70
CA ALA A 116 13.62 9.88 13.41
C ALA A 116 14.15 11.16 12.75
N ASN A 117 14.31 11.10 11.42
CA ASN A 117 14.00 12.17 10.46
C ASN A 117 15.01 12.28 9.30
N THR A 118 15.67 11.20 8.88
CA THR A 118 16.19 11.26 7.51
C THR A 118 15.03 11.14 6.52
N PHE A 119 15.11 11.89 5.43
CA PHE A 119 14.10 11.89 4.39
C PHE A 119 13.85 10.48 3.85
N ALA A 120 14.91 9.66 3.74
CA ALA A 120 14.83 8.29 3.26
C ALA A 120 14.03 7.37 4.20
N ASP A 121 14.22 7.47 5.52
CA ASP A 121 13.47 6.65 6.49
C ASP A 121 11.96 6.91 6.40
N VAL A 122 11.59 8.19 6.24
CA VAL A 122 10.19 8.60 6.10
C VAL A 122 9.58 8.07 4.80
N ILE A 123 10.33 8.14 3.69
CA ILE A 123 9.88 7.54 2.42
C ILE A 123 9.74 6.01 2.56
N GLY A 124 10.70 5.34 3.19
CA GLY A 124 10.64 3.90 3.43
C GLY A 124 9.42 3.50 4.27
N GLN A 125 9.12 4.24 5.34
CA GLN A 125 7.92 4.02 6.15
C GLN A 125 6.63 4.20 5.36
N ILE A 126 6.56 5.26 4.53
CA ILE A 126 5.41 5.48 3.63
C ILE A 126 5.21 4.29 2.71
N LEU A 127 6.29 3.79 2.08
CA LEU A 127 6.20 2.67 1.14
C LEU A 127 5.78 1.36 1.78
N ILE A 128 6.32 1.04 2.97
CA ILE A 128 5.95 -0.18 3.70
C ILE A 128 4.47 -0.14 4.07
N LEU A 129 3.98 1.02 4.51
CA LEU A 129 2.61 1.14 5.00
C LEU A 129 1.61 1.21 3.85
N ASP A 130 1.97 1.88 2.75
CA ASP A 130 1.21 1.82 1.50
C ASP A 130 1.14 0.40 0.94
N LEU A 131 2.22 -0.39 1.02
CA LEU A 131 2.18 -1.79 0.58
C LEU A 131 1.13 -2.59 1.36
N VAL A 132 1.03 -2.40 2.67
CA VAL A 132 0.02 -3.08 3.50
C VAL A 132 -1.39 -2.63 3.14
N PHE A 133 -1.64 -1.32 3.04
CA PHE A 133 -2.97 -0.79 2.71
C PHE A 133 -3.40 -1.05 1.26
N SER A 134 -2.44 -1.10 0.34
CA SER A 134 -2.72 -1.30 -1.08
C SER A 134 -3.25 -2.70 -1.38
N VAL A 135 -2.90 -3.72 -0.60
CA VAL A 135 -3.41 -5.09 -0.77
C VAL A 135 -4.93 -5.13 -0.68
N ASP A 136 -5.53 -4.57 0.36
CA ASP A 136 -6.98 -4.60 0.59
C ASP A 136 -7.74 -3.89 -0.53
N SER A 137 -7.22 -2.72 -0.93
CA SER A 137 -7.81 -1.92 -2.00
C SER A 137 -7.74 -2.61 -3.36
N ILE A 138 -6.64 -3.31 -3.67
CA ILE A 138 -6.49 -4.04 -4.94
C ILE A 138 -7.38 -5.29 -4.95
N ILE A 139 -7.48 -6.01 -3.83
CA ILE A 139 -8.38 -7.15 -3.71
C ILE A 139 -9.83 -6.70 -3.95
N THR A 140 -10.22 -5.55 -3.40
CA THR A 140 -11.53 -4.94 -3.64
C THR A 140 -11.74 -4.61 -5.11
N ALA A 141 -10.76 -3.97 -5.76
CA ALA A 141 -10.81 -3.61 -7.17
C ALA A 141 -10.97 -4.83 -8.09
N VAL A 142 -10.16 -5.86 -7.85
CA VAL A 142 -10.21 -7.15 -8.56
C VAL A 142 -11.55 -7.85 -8.35
N GLY A 143 -12.16 -7.71 -7.18
CA GLY A 143 -13.48 -8.29 -6.89
C GLY A 143 -14.65 -7.54 -7.56
N MET A 144 -14.43 -6.33 -8.07
CA MET A 144 -15.50 -5.46 -8.57
C MET A 144 -15.52 -5.33 -10.10
N VAL A 145 -14.36 -5.40 -10.76
CA VAL A 145 -14.23 -5.15 -12.21
C VAL A 145 -13.21 -6.10 -12.83
N ASP A 146 -13.59 -6.75 -13.93
CA ASP A 146 -12.72 -7.70 -14.65
C ASP A 146 -11.70 -7.00 -15.55
N GLU A 147 -12.04 -5.82 -16.08
CA GLU A 147 -11.19 -5.08 -16.98
C GLU A 147 -10.00 -4.42 -16.28
N LEU A 148 -8.81 -5.01 -16.48
CA LEU A 148 -7.56 -4.49 -15.93
C LEU A 148 -7.36 -3.00 -16.18
N TRP A 149 -7.62 -2.51 -17.40
CA TRP A 149 -7.40 -1.10 -17.74
C TRP A 149 -8.25 -0.14 -16.88
N ILE A 150 -9.44 -0.57 -16.44
CA ILE A 150 -10.30 0.22 -15.54
C ILE A 150 -9.63 0.34 -14.17
N MET A 151 -9.03 -0.74 -13.66
CA MET A 151 -8.28 -0.72 -12.39
C MET A 151 -7.05 0.18 -12.47
N TYR A 152 -6.23 0.07 -13.53
CA TYR A 152 -5.07 0.97 -13.71
C TYR A 152 -5.50 2.44 -13.79
N ALA A 153 -6.53 2.73 -14.58
CA ALA A 153 -7.05 4.09 -14.73
C ALA A 153 -7.58 4.63 -13.40
N ALA A 154 -8.31 3.81 -12.62
CA ALA A 154 -8.83 4.21 -11.33
C ALA A 154 -7.71 4.57 -10.34
N VAL A 155 -6.65 3.76 -10.25
CA VAL A 155 -5.50 4.04 -9.38
C VAL A 155 -4.80 5.34 -9.77
N VAL A 156 -4.57 5.57 -11.07
CA VAL A 156 -3.89 6.78 -11.53
C VAL A 156 -4.73 8.03 -11.25
N VAL A 157 -6.03 7.97 -11.53
CA VAL A 157 -6.94 9.09 -11.29
C VAL A 157 -7.12 9.35 -9.79
N SER A 158 -7.29 8.30 -8.97
CA SER A 158 -7.45 8.42 -7.52
C SER A 158 -6.22 9.05 -6.87
N VAL A 159 -5.02 8.61 -7.24
CA VAL A 159 -3.77 9.23 -6.78
C VAL A 159 -3.65 10.68 -7.24
N GLY A 160 -4.07 10.99 -8.47
CA GLY A 160 -4.17 12.37 -8.94
C GLY A 160 -4.99 13.24 -7.99
N VAL A 161 -6.20 12.79 -7.64
CA VAL A 161 -7.08 13.46 -6.67
C VAL A 161 -6.40 13.59 -5.30
N MET A 162 -5.78 12.52 -4.82
CA MET A 162 -5.06 12.50 -3.54
C MET A 162 -3.88 13.48 -3.51
N LEU A 163 -3.13 13.63 -4.60
CA LEU A 163 -2.04 14.61 -4.70
C LEU A 163 -2.56 16.04 -4.51
N PHE A 164 -3.69 16.39 -5.14
CA PHE A 164 -4.34 17.68 -4.96
C PHE A 164 -4.88 17.86 -3.54
N ALA A 165 -5.46 16.81 -2.95
CA ALA A 165 -6.03 16.84 -1.59
C ALA A 165 -4.96 16.77 -0.47
N SER A 166 -3.75 16.31 -0.77
CA SER A 166 -2.71 16.06 0.25
C SER A 166 -2.27 17.30 1.02
N GLU A 167 -2.26 18.48 0.38
CA GLU A 167 -1.91 19.73 1.03
C GLU A 167 -2.96 20.21 2.05
N PRO A 168 -4.25 20.32 1.71
CA PRO A 168 -5.28 20.68 2.69
C PRO A 168 -5.41 19.64 3.80
N ILE A 169 -5.35 18.34 3.49
CA ILE A 169 -5.39 17.26 4.49
C ILE A 169 -4.21 17.42 5.46
N SER A 170 -3.01 17.64 4.96
CA SER A 170 -1.85 17.80 5.83
C SER A 170 -1.93 19.06 6.71
N LYS A 171 -2.48 20.16 6.20
CA LYS A 171 -2.72 21.36 7.03
C LYS A 171 -3.72 21.05 8.14
N PHE A 172 -4.78 20.29 7.84
CA PHE A 172 -5.77 19.88 8.82
C PHE A 172 -5.16 19.02 9.94
N VAL A 173 -4.37 18.00 9.57
CA VAL A 173 -3.66 17.11 10.51
C VAL A 173 -2.66 17.89 11.37
N ASN A 174 -1.87 18.80 10.77
CA ASN A 174 -0.89 19.60 11.50
C ASN A 174 -1.53 20.57 12.50
N ASN A 175 -2.73 21.07 12.20
CA ASN A 175 -3.44 22.04 13.05
C ASN A 175 -4.26 21.38 14.17
N HIS A 176 -4.44 20.06 14.16
CA HIS A 176 -5.19 19.31 15.19
C HIS A 176 -4.29 18.25 15.84
N PRO A 177 -3.65 18.58 16.98
CA PRO A 177 -2.68 17.71 17.67
C PRO A 177 -3.24 16.35 18.14
N ALA A 178 -4.57 16.17 18.16
CA ALA A 178 -5.21 14.91 18.53
C ALA A 178 -4.91 13.73 17.58
N PHE A 179 -4.35 14.00 16.40
CA PHE A 179 -3.98 13.00 15.39
C PHE A 179 -2.45 12.74 15.29
N LYS A 180 -1.64 13.29 16.22
CA LYS A 180 -0.18 13.14 16.22
C LYS A 180 0.31 11.95 17.04
#